data_AF-A0A661R0L3-F1
#
_entry.id   AF-A0A661R0L3-F1
#
_cell.length_a   1.000
_cell.length_b   1.000
_cell.length_c   1.000
_cell.angle_alpha   90.00
_cell.angle_beta   90.00
_cell.angle_gamma   90.00
#
_symmetry.space_group_name_H-M   'P 1'
#
loop_
_entity.id
_entity.type
_entity.pdbx_description
1 polymer ?
#
loop_
_entity_poly.entity_id
_entity_poly.type
_entity_poly.pdbx_seq_one_letter_code
_entity_poly.pdbx_strand_id
1 'polypeptide(L)'
;MNQNKIQFSWLLLVFAAGVLALTGCMAPKPKPGEVFSCVKESNLKKTIAPEASLENFSCVIKRWDGKDTLHFNVAVKNVSQEDQRFKVNIFLDNGKAVGGLLPRKTKKGLIKPGETAEFTYPVSSMNAAPGTIDLFIKTMAK
;
A
#
# COMPACT_ATOMS: atom_id res chain seq x y z
N MET A 1 65.71 -18.59 25.80
CA MET A 1 64.73 -17.70 26.48
C MET A 1 65.10 -16.27 26.10
N ASN A 2 64.30 -15.44 25.44
CA ASN A 2 62.84 -15.44 25.31
C ASN A 2 62.47 -14.61 24.05
N GLN A 3 62.01 -15.29 22.98
CA GLN A 3 61.33 -14.64 21.87
C GLN A 3 59.86 -14.51 22.26
N ASN A 4 59.39 -13.31 22.67
CA ASN A 4 57.96 -13.15 22.96
C ASN A 4 57.48 -11.69 22.98
N LYS A 5 57.71 -10.93 21.89
CA LYS A 5 57.15 -9.57 21.75
C LYS A 5 56.56 -9.23 20.37
N ILE A 6 56.41 -10.19 19.46
CA ILE A 6 55.99 -9.92 18.07
C ILE A 6 54.56 -10.40 17.76
N GLN A 7 53.80 -10.90 18.75
CA GLN A 7 52.44 -11.43 18.50
C GLN A 7 51.28 -10.49 18.88
N PHE A 8 51.53 -9.34 19.49
CA PHE A 8 50.45 -8.43 19.93
C PHE A 8 49.94 -7.45 18.86
N SER A 9 50.60 -7.35 17.71
CA SER A 9 50.25 -6.36 16.68
C SER A 9 49.26 -6.86 15.63
N TRP A 10 48.94 -8.16 15.59
CA TRP A 10 48.08 -8.71 14.53
C TRP A 10 46.63 -8.99 14.96
N LEU A 11 46.36 -9.02 16.27
CA LEU A 11 45.01 -9.24 16.81
C LEU A 11 44.14 -7.97 16.85
N LEU A 12 44.74 -6.79 16.77
CA LEU A 12 44.02 -5.50 16.73
C LEU A 12 43.58 -5.08 15.32
N LEU A 13 44.14 -5.69 14.27
CA LEU A 13 43.84 -5.31 12.88
C LEU A 13 42.63 -6.05 12.29
N VAL A 14 42.16 -7.12 12.95
CA VAL A 14 40.97 -7.88 12.52
C VAL A 14 39.67 -7.36 13.18
N PHE A 15 39.76 -6.65 14.31
CA PHE A 15 38.57 -6.11 14.99
C PHE A 15 37.99 -4.83 14.36
N ALA A 16 38.73 -4.15 13.48
CA ALA A 16 38.27 -2.93 12.82
C ALA A 16 37.47 -3.16 11.52
N ALA A 17 37.41 -4.40 11.01
CA ALA A 17 36.77 -4.72 9.72
C ALA A 17 35.37 -5.36 9.84
N GLY A 18 34.78 -5.41 11.05
CA GLY A 18 33.59 -6.21 11.34
C GLY A 18 32.28 -5.44 11.60
N VAL A 19 32.20 -4.12 11.38
CA VAL A 19 31.00 -3.31 11.77
C VAL A 19 30.45 -2.47 10.62
N LEU A 20 30.46 -2.99 9.40
CA LEU A 20 29.86 -2.34 8.24
C LEU A 20 29.01 -3.35 7.45
N ALA A 21 27.77 -3.58 7.88
CA ALA A 21 26.64 -3.96 6.99
C ALA A 21 25.36 -4.33 7.76
N LEU A 22 24.88 -3.49 8.69
CA LEU A 22 23.50 -3.60 9.18
C LEU A 22 22.76 -2.26 9.09
N THR A 23 22.96 -1.51 8.00
CA THR A 23 22.00 -0.48 7.61
C THR A 23 20.88 -1.16 6.83
N GLY A 24 20.00 -1.86 7.55
CA GLY A 24 18.70 -2.21 6.99
C GLY A 24 18.02 -0.90 6.60
N CYS A 25 17.71 -0.72 5.32
CA CYS A 25 17.00 0.46 4.83
C CYS A 25 15.62 0.55 5.51
N MET A 26 15.54 1.23 6.66
CA MET A 26 14.26 1.68 7.19
C MET A 26 13.82 2.85 6.32
N ALA A 27 12.94 2.58 5.35
CA ALA A 27 12.22 3.64 4.67
C ALA A 27 11.49 4.50 5.73
N PRO A 28 11.54 5.84 5.64
CA PRO A 28 10.85 6.71 6.58
C PRO A 28 9.36 6.36 6.62
N LYS A 29 8.79 6.23 7.83
CA LYS A 29 7.34 6.06 7.98
C LYS A 29 6.63 7.32 7.49
N PRO A 30 5.55 7.20 6.69
CA PRO A 30 4.82 8.36 6.19
C PRO A 30 4.21 9.17 7.34
N LYS A 31 4.21 10.49 7.22
CA LYS A 31 3.61 11.38 8.23
C LYS A 31 2.07 11.26 8.16
N PRO A 32 1.36 11.27 9.29
CA PRO A 32 -0.09 11.34 9.28
C PRO A 32 -0.60 12.53 8.46
N GLY A 33 -1.60 12.28 7.60
CA GLY A 33 -2.21 13.27 6.70
C GLY A 33 -1.53 13.43 5.35
N GLU A 34 -0.30 12.96 5.18
CA GLU A 34 0.43 13.03 3.90
C GLU A 34 -0.08 11.94 2.94
N VAL A 35 -0.36 12.32 1.69
CA VAL A 35 -0.73 11.37 0.63
C VAL A 35 0.54 10.85 -0.02
N PHE A 36 0.66 9.53 -0.13
CA PHE A 36 1.83 8.86 -0.69
C PHE A 36 1.42 7.68 -1.60
N SER A 37 2.37 7.22 -2.42
CA SER A 37 2.19 6.01 -3.22
C SER A 37 2.14 4.78 -2.32
N CYS A 38 1.06 4.01 -2.39
CA CYS A 38 0.83 2.87 -1.48
C CYS A 38 1.93 1.81 -1.54
N VAL A 39 2.44 1.55 -2.73
CA VAL A 39 3.51 0.60 -3.04
C VAL A 39 4.23 1.11 -4.30
N LYS A 40 5.39 0.53 -4.61
CA LYS A 40 6.00 0.69 -5.93
C LYS A 40 5.08 0.07 -7.00
N GLU A 41 5.02 0.64 -8.20
CA GLU A 41 4.17 0.10 -9.28
C GLU A 41 4.48 -1.37 -9.61
N SER A 42 5.75 -1.80 -9.52
CA SER A 42 6.16 -3.20 -9.70
C SER A 42 5.52 -4.17 -8.70
N ASN A 43 5.06 -3.65 -7.55
CA ASN A 43 4.46 -4.41 -6.45
C ASN A 43 2.94 -4.24 -6.40
N LEU A 44 2.34 -3.58 -7.40
CA LEU A 44 0.92 -3.35 -7.53
C LEU A 44 0.36 -4.15 -8.70
N LYS A 45 -0.28 -5.28 -8.42
CA LYS A 45 -0.99 -6.05 -9.44
C LYS A 45 -2.41 -5.53 -9.55
N LYS A 46 -2.85 -5.20 -10.76
CA LYS A 46 -4.17 -4.63 -11.04
C LYS A 46 -4.94 -5.60 -11.94
N THR A 47 -6.15 -5.97 -11.53
CA THR A 47 -7.14 -6.63 -12.39
C THR A 47 -8.38 -5.76 -12.41
N ILE A 48 -8.61 -5.08 -13.53
CA ILE A 48 -9.66 -4.06 -13.66
C ILE A 48 -10.61 -4.53 -14.77
N ALA A 49 -11.91 -4.51 -14.47
CA ALA A 49 -12.95 -4.80 -15.45
C ALA A 49 -12.92 -3.78 -16.59
N PRO A 50 -13.26 -4.17 -17.84
CA PRO A 50 -13.16 -3.29 -19.00
C PRO A 50 -14.07 -2.06 -18.92
N GLU A 51 -15.12 -2.09 -18.09
CA GLU A 51 -16.01 -0.95 -17.85
C GLU A 51 -15.46 0.09 -16.88
N ALA A 52 -14.30 -0.17 -16.25
CA ALA A 52 -13.70 0.67 -15.22
C ALA A 52 -12.33 1.22 -15.62
N SER A 53 -12.05 2.46 -15.24
CA SER A 53 -10.72 3.06 -15.22
C SER A 53 -10.35 3.46 -13.80
N LEU A 54 -9.13 3.13 -13.37
CA LEU A 54 -8.61 3.53 -12.06
C LEU A 54 -7.93 4.90 -12.18
N GLU A 55 -8.59 5.93 -11.67
CA GLU A 55 -8.11 7.32 -11.75
C GLU A 55 -7.18 7.68 -10.59
N ASN A 56 -7.37 7.08 -9.42
CA ASN A 56 -6.52 7.30 -8.26
C ASN A 56 -6.41 6.03 -7.43
N PHE A 57 -5.17 5.68 -7.07
CA PHE A 57 -4.85 4.70 -6.04
C PHE A 57 -3.69 5.23 -5.19
N SER A 58 -4.01 5.81 -4.05
CA SER A 58 -3.04 6.43 -3.16
C SER A 58 -3.34 6.10 -1.70
N CYS A 59 -2.34 6.33 -0.84
CA CYS A 59 -2.42 6.00 0.57
C CYS A 59 -2.26 7.24 1.43
N VAL A 60 -2.87 7.20 2.60
CA VAL A 60 -2.71 8.22 3.64
C VAL A 60 -2.82 7.56 5.01
N ILE A 61 -1.97 7.98 5.95
CA ILE A 61 -2.15 7.58 7.35
C ILE A 61 -3.08 8.61 8.01
N LYS A 62 -4.23 8.18 8.52
CA LYS A 62 -5.19 9.04 9.22
C LYS A 62 -5.55 8.44 10.57
N ARG A 63 -5.92 9.29 11.52
CA ARG A 63 -6.44 8.85 12.80
C ARG A 63 -7.88 8.34 12.61
N TRP A 64 -8.09 7.07 12.91
CA TRP A 64 -9.37 6.40 12.81
C TRP A 64 -9.54 5.46 14.01
N ASP A 65 -10.70 5.51 14.65
CA ASP A 65 -10.99 4.72 15.87
C ASP A 65 -9.89 4.85 16.95
N GLY A 66 -9.42 6.09 17.18
CA GLY A 66 -8.40 6.36 18.19
C GLY A 66 -7.00 5.81 17.87
N LYS A 67 -6.71 5.39 16.63
CA LYS A 67 -5.40 4.90 16.20
C LYS A 67 -5.00 5.44 14.83
N ASP A 68 -3.71 5.58 14.58
CA ASP A 68 -3.22 5.88 13.24
C ASP A 68 -3.46 4.65 12.36
N THR A 69 -4.14 4.87 11.25
CA THR A 69 -4.65 3.83 10.37
C THR A 69 -4.27 4.15 8.93
N LEU A 70 -3.91 3.13 8.15
CA LEU A 70 -3.70 3.22 6.72
C LEU A 70 -5.04 3.30 6.02
N HIS A 71 -5.18 4.28 5.13
CA HIS A 71 -6.35 4.46 4.31
C HIS A 71 -5.95 4.40 2.83
N PHE A 72 -6.63 3.57 2.05
CA PHE A 72 -6.54 3.58 0.59
C PHE A 72 -7.56 4.55 0.01
N ASN A 73 -7.11 5.57 -0.70
CA ASN A 73 -7.97 6.41 -1.54
C ASN A 73 -8.08 5.75 -2.92
N VAL A 74 -9.31 5.46 -3.32
CA VAL A 74 -9.60 4.82 -4.60
C VAL A 74 -10.59 5.69 -5.36
N ALA A 75 -10.26 6.05 -6.60
CA ALA A 75 -11.16 6.71 -7.52
C ALA A 75 -11.33 5.84 -8.78
N VAL A 76 -12.57 5.48 -9.10
CA VAL A 76 -12.89 4.63 -10.25
C VAL A 76 -13.86 5.36 -11.16
N LYS A 77 -13.47 5.51 -12.42
CA LYS A 77 -14.30 6.06 -13.48
C LYS A 77 -15.03 4.95 -14.22
N ASN A 78 -16.32 5.16 -14.46
CA ASN A 78 -17.08 4.33 -15.37
C ASN A 78 -16.79 4.76 -16.83
N VAL A 79 -16.15 3.89 -17.60
CA VAL A 79 -15.82 4.14 -19.02
C VAL A 79 -16.78 3.42 -19.98
N SER A 80 -17.78 2.71 -19.45
CA SER A 80 -18.84 2.09 -20.24
C SER A 80 -19.96 3.07 -20.60
N GLN A 81 -20.90 2.60 -21.42
CA GLN A 81 -22.09 3.35 -21.83
C GLN A 81 -23.30 3.13 -20.91
N GLU A 82 -23.14 2.34 -19.85
CA GLU A 82 -24.22 1.99 -18.92
C GLU A 82 -23.90 2.48 -17.52
N ASP A 83 -24.91 2.66 -16.70
CA ASP A 83 -24.76 2.94 -15.27
C ASP A 83 -24.15 1.72 -14.55
N GLN A 84 -23.01 1.91 -13.87
CA GLN A 84 -22.24 0.82 -13.28
C GLN A 84 -22.10 0.90 -11.76
N ARG A 85 -21.99 -0.28 -11.15
CA ARG A 85 -21.52 -0.43 -9.77
C ARG A 85 -20.28 -1.32 -9.76
N PHE A 86 -19.22 -0.85 -9.11
CA PHE A 86 -17.99 -1.61 -9.01
C PHE A 86 -17.86 -2.25 -7.62
N LYS A 87 -17.17 -3.39 -7.56
CA LYS A 87 -16.66 -4.00 -6.35
C LYS A 87 -15.14 -3.87 -6.35
N VAL A 88 -14.62 -3.11 -5.40
CA VAL A 88 -13.19 -2.97 -5.14
C VAL A 88 -12.79 -3.99 -4.10
N ASN A 89 -11.75 -4.77 -4.36
CA ASN A 89 -11.09 -5.63 -3.37
C ASN A 89 -9.59 -5.36 -3.42
N ILE A 90 -8.98 -5.19 -2.25
CA ILE A 90 -7.57 -4.89 -2.07
C ILE A 90 -7.02 -5.96 -1.14
N PHE A 91 -6.14 -6.81 -1.65
CA PHE A 91 -5.46 -7.85 -0.86
C PHE A 91 -4.02 -7.43 -0.59
N LEU A 92 -3.58 -7.65 0.64
CA LEU A 92 -2.25 -7.27 1.13
C LEU A 92 -1.42 -8.51 1.41
N ASP A 93 -0.10 -8.38 1.32
CA ASP A 93 0.88 -9.44 1.63
C ASP A 93 0.76 -10.05 3.03
N ASN A 94 0.31 -9.26 4.01
CA ASN A 94 0.09 -9.71 5.38
C ASN A 94 -1.24 -10.45 5.60
N GLY A 95 -1.92 -10.87 4.52
CA GLY A 95 -3.18 -11.62 4.57
C GLY A 95 -4.42 -10.77 4.89
N LYS A 96 -4.28 -9.46 5.09
CA LYS A 96 -5.44 -8.57 5.24
C LYS A 96 -6.07 -8.29 3.89
N ALA A 97 -7.38 -8.11 3.90
CA ALA A 97 -8.15 -7.67 2.76
C ALA A 97 -9.12 -6.56 3.17
N VAL A 98 -9.25 -5.55 2.31
CA VAL A 98 -10.24 -4.48 2.46
C VAL A 98 -10.89 -4.19 1.11
N GLY A 99 -12.01 -3.48 1.14
CA GLY A 99 -12.72 -3.15 -0.08
C GLY A 99 -14.20 -2.97 0.18
N GLY A 100 -14.96 -2.93 -0.91
CA GLY A 100 -16.39 -2.76 -0.84
C GLY A 100 -16.98 -2.35 -2.18
N LEU A 101 -18.27 -2.03 -2.15
CA LEU A 101 -19.00 -1.58 -3.32
C LEU A 101 -18.81 -0.08 -3.53
N LEU A 102 -18.77 0.31 -4.79
CA LEU A 102 -18.60 1.69 -5.25
C LEU A 102 -19.69 1.99 -6.31
N PRO A 103 -20.67 2.86 -6.00
CA PRO A 103 -20.88 3.50 -4.71
C PRO A 103 -21.28 2.51 -3.62
N ARG A 104 -20.93 2.85 -2.37
CA ARG A 104 -21.30 2.06 -1.19
C ARG A 104 -22.81 1.93 -1.02
N LYS A 105 -23.55 3.00 -1.34
CA LYS A 105 -25.02 3.07 -1.29
C LYS A 105 -25.55 3.42 -2.67
N THR A 106 -26.64 2.77 -3.10
CA THR A 106 -27.24 2.96 -4.43
C THR A 106 -28.48 3.85 -4.42
N LYS A 107 -28.87 4.40 -3.26
CA LYS A 107 -30.05 5.28 -3.14
C LYS A 107 -29.99 6.52 -4.04
N LYS A 108 -28.79 6.97 -4.41
CA LYS A 108 -28.55 8.10 -5.30
C LYS A 108 -28.32 7.68 -6.76
N GLY A 109 -28.51 6.40 -7.09
CA GLY A 109 -28.15 5.81 -8.36
C GLY A 109 -26.81 5.08 -8.33
N LEU A 110 -26.41 4.62 -9.52
CA LEU A 110 -25.12 4.01 -9.81
C LEU A 110 -24.18 5.07 -10.42
N ILE A 111 -22.96 4.66 -10.77
CA ILE A 111 -21.97 5.55 -11.40
C ILE A 111 -22.34 5.69 -12.87
N LYS A 112 -22.62 6.91 -13.33
CA LYS A 112 -23.02 7.16 -14.71
C LYS A 112 -21.84 7.02 -15.68
N PRO A 113 -22.09 6.81 -16.98
CA PRO A 113 -21.04 6.88 -18.02
C PRO A 113 -20.19 8.15 -17.89
N GLY A 114 -18.87 7.97 -17.84
CA GLY A 114 -17.89 9.05 -17.69
C GLY A 114 -17.73 9.62 -16.28
N GLU A 115 -18.56 9.22 -15.31
CA GLU A 115 -18.48 9.68 -13.92
C GLU A 115 -17.43 8.91 -13.13
N THR A 116 -16.77 9.60 -12.19
CA THR A 116 -15.82 9.02 -11.24
C THR A 116 -16.45 8.96 -9.86
N ALA A 117 -16.39 7.78 -9.24
CA ALA A 117 -16.75 7.59 -7.84
C ALA A 117 -15.50 7.35 -6.99
N GLU A 118 -15.51 7.89 -5.78
CA GLU A 118 -14.38 7.80 -4.86
C GLU A 118 -14.78 7.17 -3.53
N PHE A 119 -13.87 6.42 -2.94
CA PHE A 119 -14.01 5.96 -1.58
C PHE A 119 -12.65 5.75 -0.90
N THR A 120 -12.64 5.97 0.40
CA THR A 120 -11.48 5.74 1.25
C THR A 120 -11.68 4.48 2.09
N TYR A 121 -10.84 3.47 1.91
CA TYR A 121 -10.91 2.20 2.64
C TYR A 121 -9.88 2.16 3.78
N PRO A 122 -10.32 2.23 5.06
CA PRO A 122 -9.41 2.06 6.20
C PRO A 122 -9.01 0.60 6.37
N VAL A 123 -7.73 0.36 6.70
CA VAL A 123 -7.19 -0.96 7.02
C VAL A 123 -6.95 -1.07 8.51
N SER A 124 -7.86 -1.74 9.22
CA SER A 124 -7.76 -1.87 10.67
C SER A 124 -6.41 -2.47 11.10
N SER A 125 -5.81 -1.86 12.13
CA SER A 125 -4.53 -2.25 12.73
C SER A 125 -3.34 -2.23 11.75
N MET A 126 -3.33 -1.31 10.79
CA MET A 126 -2.16 -0.99 9.97
C MET A 126 -1.91 0.51 9.97
N ASN A 127 -0.66 0.94 10.16
CA ASN A 127 -0.26 2.34 10.13
C ASN A 127 0.96 2.59 9.22
N ALA A 128 1.23 1.67 8.32
CA ALA A 128 2.34 1.71 7.38
C ALA A 128 1.91 1.14 6.03
N ALA A 129 2.66 1.48 4.98
CA ALA A 129 2.46 0.93 3.64
C ALA A 129 2.69 -0.60 3.64
N PRO A 130 1.88 -1.38 2.90
CA PRO A 130 2.15 -2.79 2.65
C PRO A 130 3.35 -2.97 1.72
N GLY A 131 3.90 -4.17 1.61
CA GLY A 131 4.98 -4.48 0.65
C GLY A 131 4.45 -4.73 -0.77
N THR A 132 3.35 -5.49 -0.89
CA THR A 132 2.65 -5.75 -2.16
C THR A 132 1.13 -5.61 -2.04
N ILE A 133 0.49 -5.27 -3.16
CA ILE A 133 -0.96 -5.12 -3.25
C ILE A 133 -1.49 -5.83 -4.50
N ASP A 134 -2.55 -6.62 -4.33
CA ASP A 134 -3.40 -7.07 -5.44
C ASP A 134 -4.73 -6.32 -5.40
N LEU A 135 -4.94 -5.45 -6.40
CA LEU A 135 -6.15 -4.64 -6.57
C LEU A 135 -7.06 -5.25 -7.63
N PHE A 136 -8.29 -5.54 -7.23
CA PHE A 136 -9.36 -6.00 -8.12
C PHE A 136 -10.49 -4.99 -8.16
N ILE A 137 -10.86 -4.56 -9.37
CA ILE A 137 -12.05 -3.76 -9.64
C ILE A 137 -12.92 -4.57 -10.58
N LYS A 138 -14.07 -5.01 -10.07
CA LYS A 138 -15.01 -5.83 -10.82
C LYS A 138 -16.30 -5.06 -11.04
N THR A 139 -16.85 -5.13 -12.23
CA THR A 139 -18.22 -4.72 -12.50
C THR A 139 -19.16 -5.69 -11.78
N MET A 140 -20.08 -5.16 -10.98
CA MET A 140 -21.17 -5.98 -10.45
C MET A 140 -22.13 -6.22 -11.63
N ALA A 141 -22.24 -7.48 -12.06
CA ALA A 141 -23.13 -7.86 -13.14
C ALA A 141 -24.56 -7.31 -12.89
N LYS A 142 -25.24 -6.95 -13.97
CA LYS A 142 -26.67 -6.66 -13.96
C LYS A 142 -27.47 -7.88 -13.49
#